data_AF-A0A1H8JUT7-F1
#
_entry.id   AF-A0A1H8JUT7-F1
#
_cell.length_a   1.000
_cell.length_b   1.000
_cell.length_c   1.000
_cell.angle_alpha   90.00
_cell.angle_beta   90.00
_cell.angle_gamma   90.00
#
_symmetry.space_group_name_H-M   'P 1'
#
loop_
_entity.id
_entity.type
_entity.pdbx_description
1 polymer ?
#
loop_
_entity_poly.entity_id
_entity_poly.type
_entity_poly.pdbx_seq_one_letter_code
_entity_poly.pdbx_strand_id
1 'polypeptide(L)'
;SYGAAMDELGCRDRQEIGRWANNRVENSHLPFRRRERAMLRFRQMKTLQKFASVHANIHNHFSLERHLVDRQTYKHRRSAALAEWQTLAS
;
A
#
# COMPACT_ATOMS: atom_id res chain seq x y z
N SER A 1 15.59 -10.26 -3.28
CA SER A 1 15.06 -10.17 -1.89
C SER A 1 15.39 -8.79 -1.34
N TYR A 2 14.79 -8.36 -0.22
CA TYR A 2 15.06 -7.02 0.36
C TYR A 2 16.55 -6.80 0.65
N GLY A 3 17.26 -7.83 1.11
CA GLY A 3 18.73 -7.78 1.30
C GLY A 3 19.48 -7.45 0.02
N ALA A 4 19.17 -8.11 -1.10
CA ALA A 4 19.82 -7.83 -2.38
C ALA A 4 19.56 -6.40 -2.89
N ALA A 5 18.38 -5.85 -2.63
CA ALA A 5 18.09 -4.44 -2.97
C ALA A 5 18.85 -3.46 -2.07
N MET A 6 19.04 -3.80 -0.80
CA MET A 6 19.82 -2.97 0.14
C MET A 6 21.32 -3.02 -0.15
N ASP A 7 21.82 -4.16 -0.66
CA ASP A 7 23.17 -4.30 -1.21
C ASP A 7 23.37 -3.38 -2.43
N GLU A 8 22.43 -3.40 -3.38
CA GLU A 8 22.45 -2.53 -4.58
C GLU A 8 22.39 -1.03 -4.21
N LEU A 9 21.64 -0.69 -3.16
CA LEU A 9 21.52 0.68 -2.66
C LEU A 9 22.66 1.09 -1.71
N GLY A 10 23.62 0.21 -1.41
CA GLY A 10 24.75 0.47 -0.53
C GLY A 10 24.38 0.82 0.91
N CYS A 11 23.20 0.42 1.36
CA CYS A 11 22.64 0.81 2.66
C CYS A 11 22.40 -0.38 3.59
N ARG A 12 23.05 -1.52 3.31
CA ARG A 12 22.85 -2.75 4.07
C ARG A 12 23.18 -2.61 5.55
N ASP A 13 24.20 -1.84 5.90
CA ASP A 13 24.61 -1.65 7.30
C ASP A 13 23.58 -0.84 8.11
N ARG A 14 22.65 -0.16 7.43
CA ARG A 14 21.49 0.53 8.05
C ARG A 14 20.33 -0.42 8.30
N GLN A 15 20.46 -1.70 7.96
CA GLN A 15 19.42 -2.69 8.19
C GLN A 15 19.37 -3.05 9.68
N GLU A 16 18.44 -2.46 10.41
CA GLU A 16 18.12 -2.92 11.78
C GLU A 16 17.22 -4.15 11.72
N ILE A 17 17.75 -5.33 12.04
CA ILE A 17 16.96 -6.57 12.20
C ILE A 17 16.68 -6.79 13.69
N GLY A 18 16.16 -5.78 14.37
CA GLY A 18 15.64 -5.91 15.73
C GLY A 18 14.29 -6.63 15.72
N ARG A 19 13.97 -7.41 16.77
CA ARG A 19 12.80 -8.33 16.81
C ARG A 19 11.45 -7.70 16.43
N TRP A 20 11.31 -6.38 16.43
CA TRP A 20 10.14 -5.64 15.89
C TRP A 20 10.49 -4.29 15.25
N ALA A 21 11.78 -4.00 15.01
CA ALA A 21 12.23 -2.67 14.55
C ALA A 21 11.58 -2.29 13.21
N ASN A 22 11.40 -3.29 12.33
CA ASN A 22 10.87 -3.07 10.99
C ASN A 22 9.36 -3.26 10.88
N ASN A 23 8.68 -3.64 11.98
CA ASN A 23 7.26 -3.98 11.96
C ASN A 23 6.41 -2.88 11.32
N ARG A 24 6.69 -1.61 11.62
CA ARG A 24 5.91 -0.49 11.09
C ARG A 24 6.02 -0.38 9.58
N VAL A 25 7.25 -0.48 9.05
CA VAL A 25 7.50 -0.45 7.61
C VAL A 25 6.91 -1.69 6.95
N GLU A 26 7.16 -2.88 7.49
CA GLU A 26 6.65 -4.14 6.93
C GLU A 26 5.11 -4.22 6.95
N ASN A 27 4.48 -3.70 8.00
CA ASN A 27 3.02 -3.64 8.11
C ASN A 27 2.42 -2.64 7.12
N SER A 28 3.12 -1.55 6.80
CA SER A 28 2.66 -0.60 5.77
C SER A 28 2.51 -1.24 4.40
N HIS A 29 3.27 -2.29 4.10
CA HIS A 29 3.17 -3.06 2.85
C HIS A 29 2.11 -4.17 2.87
N LEU A 30 1.43 -4.44 4.00
CA LEU A 30 0.41 -5.49 4.06
C LEU A 30 -0.75 -5.30 3.07
N PRO A 31 -1.34 -4.10 2.92
CA PRO A 31 -2.42 -3.89 1.94
C PRO A 31 -1.97 -4.15 0.51
N PHE A 32 -0.75 -3.73 0.17
CA PHE A 32 -0.12 -4.01 -1.12
C PHE A 32 0.02 -5.51 -1.36
N ARG A 33 0.63 -6.24 -0.43
CA ARG A 33 0.85 -7.70 -0.54
C ARG A 33 -0.47 -8.48 -0.63
N ARG A 34 -1.50 -8.07 0.11
CA ARG A 34 -2.85 -8.66 0.04
C ARG A 34 -3.43 -8.51 -1.37
N ARG A 35 -3.30 -7.33 -1.96
CA ARG A 35 -3.82 -7.04 -3.30
C ARG A 35 -3.04 -7.78 -4.38
N GLU A 36 -1.71 -7.77 -4.31
CA GLU A 36 -0.84 -8.53 -5.22
C GLU A 36 -1.18 -10.02 -5.23
N ARG A 37 -1.39 -10.63 -4.06
CA ARG A 37 -1.80 -12.04 -3.95
C ARG A 37 -3.17 -12.29 -4.57
N ALA A 38 -4.14 -11.42 -4.32
CA ALA A 38 -5.46 -11.51 -4.94
C ALA A 38 -5.41 -11.37 -6.48
N MET A 39 -4.40 -10.65 -7.00
CA MET A 39 -4.14 -10.50 -8.43
C MET A 39 -3.31 -11.66 -9.03
N LEU A 40 -3.02 -12.72 -8.27
CA LEU A 40 -2.18 -13.86 -8.68
C LEU A 40 -0.76 -13.46 -9.14
N ARG A 41 -0.21 -12.39 -8.53
CA ARG A 41 1.10 -11.79 -8.84
C ARG A 41 1.15 -11.13 -10.24
N PHE A 42 2.09 -10.21 -10.40
CA PHE A 42 2.27 -9.50 -11.66
C PHE A 42 3.10 -10.34 -12.65
N ARG A 43 2.60 -10.50 -13.88
CA ARG A 43 3.32 -11.19 -14.97
C ARG A 43 4.44 -10.36 -15.60
N GLN A 44 4.38 -9.03 -15.46
CA GLN A 44 5.33 -8.10 -16.09
C GLN A 44 5.76 -7.02 -15.10
N MET A 45 7.03 -6.60 -15.18
CA MET A 45 7.57 -5.54 -14.31
C MET A 45 6.86 -4.20 -14.52
N LYS A 46 6.53 -3.87 -15.78
CA LYS A 46 5.84 -2.62 -16.12
C LYS A 46 4.47 -2.48 -15.45
N THR A 47 3.72 -3.59 -15.31
CA THR A 47 2.40 -3.55 -14.66
C THR A 47 2.53 -3.46 -13.15
N LEU A 48 3.53 -4.13 -12.56
CA LEU A 48 3.89 -3.95 -11.14
C LEU A 48 4.25 -2.50 -10.84
N GLN A 49 5.10 -1.86 -11.66
CA GLN A 49 5.51 -0.46 -11.46
C GLN A 49 4.32 0.49 -11.52
N LYS A 50 3.46 0.36 -12.53
CA LYS A 50 2.22 1.16 -12.65
C LYS A 50 1.27 0.95 -11.47
N PHE A 51 1.19 -0.28 -10.96
CA PHE A 51 0.37 -0.56 -9.79
C PHE A 51 0.96 0.06 -8.52
N ALA A 52 2.26 -0.15 -8.29
CA ALA A 52 2.96 0.34 -7.10
C ALA A 52 2.97 1.87 -7.01
N SER A 53 3.02 2.59 -8.15
CA SER A 53 3.02 4.05 -8.17
C SER A 53 1.71 4.68 -7.70
N VAL A 54 0.57 3.98 -7.81
CA VAL A 54 -0.75 4.52 -7.47
C VAL A 54 -1.41 3.85 -6.25
N HIS A 55 -1.02 2.62 -5.93
CA HIS A 55 -1.73 1.79 -4.93
C HIS A 55 -1.81 2.45 -3.55
N ALA A 56 -0.74 3.08 -3.07
CA ALA A 56 -0.73 3.74 -1.76
C ALA A 56 -1.74 4.91 -1.70
N ASN A 57 -1.79 5.73 -2.76
CA ASN A 57 -2.71 6.86 -2.85
C ASN A 57 -4.17 6.37 -2.87
N ILE A 58 -4.47 5.36 -3.68
CA ILE A 58 -5.81 4.75 -3.75
C ILE A 58 -6.21 4.17 -2.39
N HIS A 59 -5.32 3.39 -1.76
CA HIS A 59 -5.61 2.77 -0.47
C HIS A 59 -5.90 3.81 0.61
N ASN A 60 -5.08 4.87 0.69
CA ASN A 60 -5.23 5.92 1.69
C ASN A 60 -6.50 6.74 1.45
N HIS A 61 -6.84 7.06 0.20
CA HIS A 61 -8.07 7.78 -0.16
C HIS A 61 -9.33 7.08 0.37
N PHE A 62 -9.37 5.75 0.23
CA PHE A 62 -10.51 4.95 0.70
C PHE A 62 -10.43 4.51 2.16
N SER A 63 -9.28 4.70 2.81
CA SER A 63 -9.00 4.25 4.17
C SER A 63 -8.47 5.41 5.02
N LEU A 64 -9.16 6.55 4.94
CA LEU A 64 -8.78 7.82 5.58
C LEU A 64 -8.57 7.72 7.10
N GLU A 65 -9.18 6.74 7.77
CA GLU A 65 -9.14 6.64 9.23
C GLU A 65 -8.42 5.41 9.75
N ARG A 66 -7.67 5.65 10.82
CA ARG A 66 -6.96 4.61 11.57
C ARG A 66 -7.78 4.06 12.75
N HIS A 67 -8.91 4.68 13.05
CA HIS A 67 -9.79 4.33 14.17
C HIS A 67 -11.15 3.85 13.66
N LEU A 68 -11.87 3.10 14.49
CA LEU A 68 -13.22 2.65 14.18
C LEU A 68 -14.18 3.84 14.22
N VAL A 69 -14.97 3.98 13.16
CA VAL A 69 -16.08 4.93 13.08
C VAL A 69 -17.40 4.19 12.94
N ASP A 70 -18.50 4.88 13.22
CA ASP A 70 -19.81 4.31 13.02
C ASP A 70 -20.05 3.98 11.54
N ARG A 71 -21.00 3.06 11.32
CA ARG A 71 -21.28 2.52 10.00
C ARG A 71 -21.80 3.57 9.01
N GLN A 72 -22.53 4.59 9.47
CA GLN A 72 -23.09 5.60 8.59
C GLN A 72 -22.00 6.54 8.10
N THR A 73 -21.15 7.00 9.00
CA THR A 73 -20.00 7.83 8.66
C THR A 73 -19.05 7.09 7.71
N TYR A 74 -18.77 5.80 7.96
CA TYR A 74 -17.99 4.97 7.06
C TYR A 74 -18.59 4.95 5.64
N LYS A 75 -19.90 4.68 5.52
CA LYS A 75 -20.59 4.64 4.22
C LYS A 75 -20.54 5.98 3.50
N HIS A 76 -20.86 7.07 4.20
CA HIS A 76 -20.88 8.41 3.63
C HIS A 76 -19.51 8.79 3.03
N ARG A 77 -18.43 8.59 3.80
CA ARG A 77 -17.07 8.84 3.33
C ARG A 77 -16.67 7.94 2.19
N ARG A 78 -17.06 6.65 2.23
CA ARG A 78 -16.76 5.72 1.13
C ARG A 78 -17.43 6.11 -0.18
N SER A 79 -18.66 6.65 -0.10
CA SER A 79 -19.39 7.20 -1.24
C SER A 79 -18.74 8.49 -1.76
N ALA A 80 -18.36 9.42 -0.89
CA ALA A 80 -17.66 10.65 -1.28
C ALA A 80 -16.33 10.35 -1.99
N ALA A 81 -15.50 9.48 -1.39
CA ALA A 81 -14.23 9.07 -1.98
C ALA A 81 -14.41 8.39 -3.35
N LEU A 82 -15.50 7.64 -3.55
CA LEU A 82 -15.82 7.02 -4.84
C LEU A 82 -16.23 8.05 -5.89
N ALA A 83 -17.05 9.03 -5.51
CA ALA A 83 -17.45 10.10 -6.42
C ALA A 83 -16.24 10.91 -6.90
N GLU A 84 -15.36 11.32 -5.97
CA GLU A 84 -14.11 12.01 -6.30
C GLU A 84 -13.21 11.17 -7.23
N TRP A 85 -13.10 9.87 -6.95
CA TRP A 85 -12.34 8.97 -7.81
C TRP A 85 -12.92 8.87 -9.22
N GLN A 86 -14.24 8.82 -9.36
CA GLN A 86 -14.90 8.79 -10.67
C GLN A 86 -14.61 10.05 -11.48
N THR A 87 -14.57 11.22 -10.84
CA THR A 87 -14.21 12.49 -11.50
C THR A 87 -12.75 12.55 -11.94
N LEU A 88 -11.84 11.89 -11.21
CA LEU A 88 -10.42 11.83 -11.58
C LEU A 88 -10.10 10.77 -12.65
N ALA A 89 -10.93 9.73 -12.75
CA ALA A 89 -10.74 8.61 -13.65
C ALA A 89 -11.45 8.76 -15.01
N SER A 90 -12.35 9.74 -15.12
CA SER A 90 -12.96 10.19 -16.38
C SER A 90 -11.99 10.99 -17.23
#